data_AF-A0A945NVS5-F1
#
_entry.id   AF-A0A945NVS5-F1
#
_cell.length_a   1.000
_cell.length_b   1.000
_cell.length_c   1.000
_cell.angle_alpha   90.00
_cell.angle_beta   90.00
_cell.angle_gamma   90.00
#
_symmetry.space_group_name_H-M   'P 1'
#
loop_
_entity.id
_entity.type
_entity.pdbx_description
1 polymer ?
#
loop_
_entity_poly.entity_id
_entity_poly.type
_entity_poly.pdbx_seq_one_letter_code
_entity_poly.pdbx_strand_id
1 'polypeptide(L)'
;MIPRYSTPEMDAVWSDTSKFARWLEVELLATEGHAAVGVVPQEAATICRANAPVADDAFLQKILDREAITDHDVAAFVDVTQDAINDPAGSWIHYGLTSSDVGDTALCWAMRDAADLMIEASTELLETLISLAREHRDTVMIGRTHGIHAEPTTFGAKVALWALQVERDRERLRTARATVAVMKLSGAVGTYSNIPPEVEQFVGDALGLAPVPATQVVARDRHAEFLYACSSVAATCELMAVELRHLQRTEVREVQEGFKPGQKGSSAMPHKRNP
;
A
#
# COMPACT_ATOMS: atom_id res chain seq x y z
N MET A 1 -5.16 -6.98 8.39
CA MET A 1 -5.47 -7.70 7.14
C MET A 1 -6.06 -9.07 7.45
N ILE A 2 -6.77 -9.72 6.53
CA ILE A 2 -7.26 -11.10 6.72
C ILE A 2 -6.13 -12.05 6.31
N PRO A 3 -5.48 -12.77 7.25
CA PRO A 3 -4.22 -13.50 6.97
C PRO A 3 -4.30 -14.54 5.83
N ARG A 4 -5.51 -14.99 5.50
CA ARG A 4 -5.76 -15.95 4.41
C ARG A 4 -5.64 -15.31 3.01
N TYR A 5 -5.87 -14.00 2.90
CA TYR A 5 -6.07 -13.29 1.63
C TYR A 5 -5.04 -12.17 1.40
N SER A 6 -3.96 -12.17 2.18
CA SER A 6 -2.87 -11.22 2.10
C SER A 6 -1.56 -11.94 1.84
N THR A 7 -0.66 -11.27 1.11
CA THR A 7 0.73 -11.73 0.99
C THR A 7 1.54 -11.18 2.17
N PRO A 8 2.62 -11.86 2.59
CA PRO A 8 3.48 -11.37 3.67
C PRO A 8 4.02 -9.96 3.42
N GLU A 9 4.32 -9.61 2.17
CA GLU A 9 4.86 -8.30 1.78
C GLU A 9 3.82 -7.19 1.97
N MET A 10 2.58 -7.41 1.53
CA MET A 10 1.49 -6.45 1.72
C MET A 10 1.09 -6.34 3.20
N ASP A 11 1.07 -7.46 3.93
CA ASP A 11 0.82 -7.46 5.38
C ASP A 11 1.90 -6.70 6.13
N ALA A 12 3.17 -6.83 5.73
CA ALA A 12 4.25 -6.08 6.34
C ALA A 12 4.02 -4.57 6.22
N VAL A 13 3.59 -4.08 5.04
CA VAL A 13 3.28 -2.65 4.83
C VAL A 13 2.18 -2.14 5.77
N TRP A 14 1.12 -2.93 5.96
CA TRP A 14 -0.08 -2.54 6.72
C TRP A 14 -0.12 -3.04 8.18
N SER A 15 0.98 -3.61 8.67
CA SER A 15 1.08 -4.05 10.08
C SER A 15 1.20 -2.86 11.02
N ASP A 16 0.72 -3.02 12.27
CA ASP A 16 0.86 -1.98 13.30
C ASP A 16 2.33 -1.69 13.60
N THR A 17 3.19 -2.72 13.62
CA THR A 17 4.64 -2.58 13.73
C THR A 17 5.20 -1.64 12.65
N SER A 18 4.76 -1.81 11.40
CA SER A 18 5.19 -0.95 10.29
C SER A 18 4.57 0.45 10.33
N LYS A 19 3.34 0.60 10.84
CA LYS A 19 2.72 1.91 11.13
C LYS A 19 3.58 2.69 12.12
N PHE A 20 3.88 2.12 13.29
CA PHE A 20 4.65 2.81 14.33
C PHE A 20 6.13 2.98 13.97
N ALA A 21 6.71 2.08 13.18
CA ALA A 21 8.04 2.28 12.60
C ALA A 21 8.09 3.52 11.70
N ARG A 22 7.08 3.72 10.84
CA ARG A 22 6.99 4.93 10.00
C ARG A 22 6.76 6.19 10.83
N TRP A 23 5.93 6.11 11.87
CA TRP A 23 5.71 7.24 12.79
C TRP A 23 7.02 7.65 13.47
N LEU A 24 7.76 6.67 14.01
CA LEU A 24 9.05 6.90 14.62
C LEU A 24 10.05 7.53 13.64
N GLU A 25 10.13 7.03 12.41
CA GLU A 25 11.03 7.61 11.42
C GLU A 25 10.64 9.05 11.06
N VAL A 26 9.34 9.36 10.91
CA VAL A 26 8.86 10.72 10.66
C VAL A 26 9.25 11.66 11.82
N GLU A 27 9.06 11.25 13.07
CA GLU A 27 9.42 12.04 14.25
C GLU A 27 10.93 12.33 14.34
N LEU A 28 11.75 11.30 14.10
CA LEU A 28 13.21 11.44 14.16
C LEU A 28 13.71 12.34 13.03
N LEU A 29 13.19 12.18 11.81
CA LEU A 29 13.52 13.06 10.69
C LEU A 29 13.03 14.49 10.92
N ALA A 30 11.86 14.69 11.53
CA ALA A 30 11.38 16.02 11.87
C ALA A 30 12.28 16.69 12.92
N THR A 31 12.73 15.93 13.93
CA THR A 31 13.69 16.40 14.94
C THR A 31 15.03 16.77 14.31
N GLU A 32 15.53 15.95 13.38
CA GLU A 32 16.75 16.21 12.61
C GLU A 32 16.60 17.42 11.68
N GLY A 33 15.46 17.57 11.01
CA GLY A 33 15.14 18.74 10.19
C GLY A 33 15.10 20.01 11.02
N HIS A 34 14.49 19.98 12.21
CA HIS A 34 14.53 21.07 13.17
C HIS A 34 15.96 21.41 13.61
N ALA A 35 16.84 20.42 13.78
CA ALA A 35 18.25 20.66 14.09
C ALA A 35 19.00 21.29 12.91
N ALA A 36 18.72 20.85 11.68
CA ALA A 36 19.32 21.41 10.47
C ALA A 36 18.99 22.90 10.28
N VAL A 37 17.82 23.35 10.74
CA VAL A 37 17.42 24.78 10.72
C VAL A 37 17.73 25.53 12.02
N GLY A 38 18.40 24.89 12.98
CA GLY A 38 18.87 25.50 14.23
C GLY A 38 17.82 25.71 15.31
N VAL A 39 16.65 25.06 15.22
CA VAL A 39 15.58 25.11 16.24
C VAL A 39 15.88 24.13 17.38
N VAL A 40 16.33 22.92 17.04
CA VAL A 40 16.72 21.87 18.01
C VAL A 40 18.25 21.82 18.11
N PRO A 41 18.86 21.67 19.31
CA PRO A 41 20.30 21.43 19.41
C PRO A 41 20.71 20.16 18.66
N GLN A 42 21.77 20.22 17.85
CA GLN A 42 22.26 19.07 17.07
C GLN A 42 22.54 17.82 17.92
N GLU A 43 23.04 18.03 19.14
CA GLU A 43 23.26 16.95 20.11
C GLU A 43 21.96 16.26 20.52
N ALA A 44 20.88 17.02 20.72
CA ALA A 44 19.58 16.47 21.10
C ALA A 44 18.99 15.59 19.99
N ALA A 45 19.05 16.04 18.73
CA ALA A 45 18.63 15.23 17.58
C ALA A 45 19.46 13.94 17.45
N THR A 46 20.78 14.02 17.67
CA THR A 46 21.67 12.87 17.67
C THR A 46 21.30 11.85 18.76
N ILE A 47 21.00 12.33 19.97
CA ILE A 47 20.54 11.49 21.09
C ILE A 47 19.18 10.85 20.77
N CYS A 48 18.23 11.61 20.20
CA CYS A 48 16.92 11.07 19.80
C CYS A 48 17.07 9.90 18.85
N ARG A 49 17.91 10.04 17.80
CA ARG A 49 18.17 8.95 16.84
C ARG A 49 18.88 7.76 17.49
N ALA A 50 19.88 8.00 18.34
CA ALA A 50 20.67 6.94 18.95
C ALA A 50 19.89 6.13 20.01
N ASN A 51 18.98 6.79 20.73
CA ASN A 51 18.17 6.17 21.79
C ASN A 51 16.74 5.83 21.33
N ALA A 52 16.44 5.99 20.04
CA ALA A 52 15.12 5.66 19.50
C ALA A 52 14.78 4.18 19.80
N PRO A 53 13.53 3.89 20.23
CA PRO A 53 13.11 2.52 20.48
C PRO A 53 13.12 1.71 19.17
N VAL A 54 13.28 0.39 19.29
CA VAL A 54 13.07 -0.52 18.16
C VAL A 54 11.57 -0.71 18.00
N ALA A 55 11.06 -0.51 16.78
CA ALA A 55 9.66 -0.76 16.47
C ALA A 55 9.40 -2.26 16.35
N ASP A 56 9.18 -2.92 17.50
CA ASP A 56 8.85 -4.34 17.64
C ASP A 56 7.54 -4.53 18.43
N ASP A 57 7.16 -5.79 18.68
CA ASP A 57 5.94 -6.14 19.41
C ASP A 57 5.94 -5.62 20.86
N ALA A 58 7.12 -5.49 21.48
CA ALA A 58 7.22 -4.97 22.85
C ALA A 58 6.99 -3.45 22.89
N PHE A 59 7.49 -2.72 21.89
CA PHE A 59 7.19 -1.31 21.72
C PHE A 59 5.71 -1.08 21.41
N LEU A 60 5.13 -1.88 20.50
CA LEU A 60 3.70 -1.84 20.18
C LEU A 60 2.84 -2.06 21.42
N GLN A 61 3.15 -3.07 22.24
CA GLN A 61 2.36 -3.33 23.45
C GLN A 61 2.38 -2.16 24.43
N LYS A 62 3.53 -1.49 24.61
CA LYS A 62 3.61 -0.29 25.47
C LYS A 62 2.73 0.85 24.96
N ILE A 63 2.67 1.05 23.65
CA ILE A 63 1.80 2.07 23.03
C ILE A 63 0.33 1.72 23.28
N LEU A 64 -0.08 0.48 23.04
CA LEU A 64 -1.45 0.04 23.27
C LEU A 64 -1.87 0.16 24.74
N ASP A 65 -0.99 -0.21 25.67
CA ASP A 65 -1.22 -0.05 27.11
C ASP A 65 -1.38 1.42 27.49
N ARG A 66 -0.60 2.31 26.87
CA ARG A 66 -0.70 3.75 27.08
C ARG A 66 -1.95 4.34 26.44
N GLU A 67 -2.31 3.89 25.24
CA GLU A 67 -3.52 4.31 24.52
C GLU A 67 -4.79 3.97 25.29
N ALA A 68 -4.83 2.82 25.97
CA ALA A 68 -5.93 2.44 26.85
C ALA A 68 -6.18 3.44 28.01
N ILE A 69 -5.20 4.30 28.31
CA ILE A 69 -5.30 5.38 29.31
C ILE A 69 -5.59 6.72 28.64
N THR A 70 -4.90 7.04 27.53
CA THR A 70 -4.98 8.35 26.88
C THR A 70 -6.19 8.50 25.96
N ASP A 71 -6.77 7.40 25.48
CA ASP A 71 -7.80 7.34 24.45
C ASP A 71 -7.39 8.10 23.16
N HIS A 72 -6.07 8.09 22.88
CA HIS A 72 -5.46 8.81 21.77
C HIS A 72 -4.16 8.14 21.33
N ASP A 73 -4.14 7.60 20.11
CA ASP A 73 -3.04 6.78 19.58
C ASP A 73 -1.72 7.55 19.40
N VAL A 74 -1.73 8.71 18.74
CA VAL A 74 -0.51 9.52 18.56
C VAL A 74 0.04 10.00 19.90
N ALA A 75 -0.82 10.47 20.82
CA ALA A 75 -0.36 10.91 22.14
C ALA A 75 0.29 9.76 22.92
N ALA A 76 -0.30 8.57 22.88
CA ALA A 76 0.28 7.37 23.49
C ALA A 76 1.64 7.01 22.87
N PHE A 77 1.74 7.04 21.54
CA PHE A 77 2.98 6.81 20.83
C PHE A 77 4.08 7.83 21.20
N VAL A 78 3.73 9.12 21.26
CA VAL A 78 4.68 10.18 21.62
C VAL A 78 5.17 9.98 23.05
N ASP A 79 4.27 9.77 24.02
CA ASP A 79 4.65 9.53 25.43
C ASP A 79 5.64 8.35 25.55
N VAL A 80 5.33 7.21 24.93
CA VAL A 80 6.18 6.01 25.00
C VAL A 80 7.53 6.23 24.31
N THR A 81 7.55 7.01 23.22
CA THR A 81 8.79 7.33 22.49
C THR A 81 9.67 8.31 23.28
N GLN A 82 9.07 9.35 23.87
CA GLN A 82 9.77 10.32 24.71
C GLN A 82 10.39 9.65 25.94
N ASP A 83 9.61 8.80 26.63
CA ASP A 83 10.07 8.01 27.78
C ASP A 83 11.25 7.08 27.42
N ALA A 84 11.24 6.49 26.22
CA ALA A 84 12.32 5.62 25.76
C ALA A 84 13.64 6.39 25.51
N ILE A 85 13.54 7.60 24.95
CA ILE A 85 14.71 8.43 24.62
C ILE A 85 15.30 9.13 25.86
N ASN A 86 14.44 9.47 26.83
CA ASN A 86 14.72 10.23 28.06
C ASN A 86 15.02 11.72 27.84
N ASP A 87 14.74 12.50 28.88
CA ASP A 87 14.99 13.94 28.91
C ASP A 87 16.48 14.31 29.01
N PRO A 88 16.87 15.51 28.52
CA PRO A 88 16.00 16.50 27.88
C PRO A 88 15.77 16.26 26.38
N ALA A 89 16.47 15.28 25.77
CA ALA A 89 16.39 15.05 24.33
C ALA A 89 14.99 14.59 23.89
N GLY A 90 14.37 13.67 24.65
CA GLY A 90 13.04 13.14 24.37
C GLY A 90 11.98 14.23 24.19
N SER A 91 12.05 15.31 24.96
CA SER A 91 11.10 16.44 24.85
C SER A 91 11.02 17.12 23.47
N TRP A 92 11.99 16.87 22.57
CA TRP A 92 11.96 17.38 21.19
C TRP A 92 11.18 16.49 20.21
N ILE A 93 10.87 15.25 20.57
CA ILE A 93 9.95 14.41 19.79
C ILE A 93 8.58 15.08 19.76
N HIS A 94 7.97 15.12 18.58
CA HIS A 94 6.71 15.81 18.29
C HIS A 94 6.75 17.35 18.40
N TYR A 95 7.94 17.96 18.48
CA TYR A 95 8.05 19.42 18.56
C TYR A 95 7.48 20.09 17.29
N GLY A 96 6.52 21.00 17.49
CA GLY A 96 5.93 21.78 16.39
C GLY A 96 4.92 21.02 15.51
N LEU A 97 4.74 19.72 15.73
CA LEU A 97 3.86 18.86 14.95
C LEU A 97 2.43 18.80 15.51
N THR A 98 1.50 18.38 14.66
CA THR A 98 0.17 17.86 15.06
C THR A 98 0.07 16.38 14.73
N SER A 99 -0.86 15.65 15.34
CA SER A 99 -1.05 14.22 15.16
C SER A 99 -1.14 13.78 13.69
N SER A 100 -1.86 14.56 12.86
CA SER A 100 -2.02 14.26 11.44
C SER A 100 -0.78 14.56 10.59
N ASP A 101 0.19 15.35 11.07
CA ASP A 101 1.48 15.52 10.37
C ASP A 101 2.19 14.16 10.27
N VAL A 102 2.23 13.43 11.38
CA VAL A 102 2.80 12.08 11.47
C VAL A 102 1.89 11.06 10.79
N GLY A 103 0.60 11.07 11.15
CA GLY A 103 -0.37 10.08 10.68
C GLY A 103 -0.55 10.08 9.17
N ASP A 104 -0.78 11.24 8.53
CA ASP A 104 -1.00 11.29 7.09
C ASP A 104 0.27 11.06 6.29
N THR A 105 1.42 11.56 6.76
CA THR A 105 2.71 11.31 6.10
C THR A 105 3.03 9.81 6.09
N ALA A 106 2.88 9.14 7.22
CA ALA A 106 3.09 7.70 7.32
C ALA A 106 2.05 6.89 6.52
N LEU A 107 0.79 7.33 6.47
CA LEU A 107 -0.25 6.69 5.65
C LEU A 107 0.06 6.82 4.14
N CYS A 108 0.46 8.01 3.69
CA CYS A 108 0.86 8.26 2.30
C CYS A 108 2.11 7.45 1.92
N TRP A 109 3.07 7.34 2.83
CA TRP A 109 4.20 6.42 2.67
C TRP A 109 3.72 4.97 2.49
N ALA A 110 2.89 4.45 3.40
CA ALA A 110 2.40 3.07 3.30
C ALA A 110 1.62 2.82 2.00
N MET A 111 0.77 3.75 1.57
CA MET A 111 0.04 3.66 0.30
C MET A 111 0.97 3.65 -0.91
N ARG A 112 2.03 4.46 -0.92
CA ARG A 112 3.05 4.45 -1.97
C ARG A 112 3.74 3.08 -2.06
N ASP A 113 4.19 2.55 -0.93
CA ASP A 113 4.88 1.25 -0.89
C ASP A 113 3.92 0.11 -1.31
N ALA A 114 2.66 0.15 -0.88
CA ALA A 114 1.63 -0.78 -1.32
C ALA A 114 1.37 -0.68 -2.84
N ALA A 115 1.37 0.54 -3.39
CA ALA A 115 1.22 0.76 -4.82
C ALA A 115 2.40 0.15 -5.60
N ASP A 116 3.62 0.31 -5.10
CA ASP A 116 4.83 -0.25 -5.73
C ASP A 116 4.72 -1.79 -5.82
N LEU A 117 4.26 -2.48 -4.76
CA LEU A 117 3.98 -3.93 -4.79
C LEU A 117 2.91 -4.32 -5.81
N MET A 118 1.82 -3.54 -5.90
CA MET A 118 0.76 -3.80 -6.89
C MET A 118 1.23 -3.56 -8.32
N ILE A 119 2.09 -2.58 -8.55
CA ILE A 119 2.67 -2.29 -9.87
C ILE A 119 3.59 -3.43 -10.31
N GLU A 120 4.40 -3.98 -9.41
CA GLU A 120 5.23 -5.15 -9.65
C GLU A 120 4.38 -6.37 -10.03
N ALA A 121 3.41 -6.74 -9.19
CA ALA A 121 2.51 -7.86 -9.46
C ALA A 121 1.71 -7.69 -10.77
N SER A 122 1.25 -6.47 -11.07
CA SER A 122 0.56 -6.18 -12.34
C SER A 122 1.48 -6.30 -13.56
N THR A 123 2.80 -6.09 -13.37
CA THR A 123 3.80 -6.25 -14.42
C THR A 123 4.04 -7.72 -14.72
N GLU A 124 4.20 -8.56 -13.69
CA GLU A 124 4.30 -10.02 -13.85
C GLU A 124 3.06 -10.61 -14.52
N LEU A 125 1.87 -10.15 -14.10
CA LEU A 125 0.61 -10.56 -14.72
C LEU A 125 0.56 -10.16 -16.19
N LEU A 126 0.96 -8.93 -16.52
CA LEU A 126 0.99 -8.45 -17.91
C LEU A 126 1.92 -9.31 -18.77
N GLU A 127 3.13 -9.60 -18.28
CA GLU A 127 4.11 -10.44 -18.99
C GLU A 127 3.58 -11.86 -19.22
N THR A 128 2.94 -12.44 -18.21
CA THR A 128 2.28 -13.75 -18.30
C THR A 128 1.18 -13.75 -19.36
N LEU A 129 0.31 -12.73 -19.35
CA LEU A 129 -0.76 -12.59 -20.34
C LEU A 129 -0.21 -12.39 -21.75
N ILE A 130 0.85 -11.61 -21.93
CA ILE A 130 1.51 -11.42 -23.24
C ILE A 130 2.09 -12.74 -23.74
N SER A 131 2.75 -13.50 -22.87
CA SER A 131 3.30 -14.82 -23.22
C SER A 131 2.19 -15.77 -23.67
N LEU A 132 1.13 -15.90 -22.87
CA LEU A 132 0.00 -16.78 -23.14
C LEU A 132 -0.77 -16.36 -24.40
N ALA A 133 -0.92 -15.05 -24.63
CA ALA A 133 -1.52 -14.51 -25.85
C ALA A 133 -0.73 -14.88 -27.11
N ARG A 134 0.61 -14.87 -27.03
CA ARG A 134 1.50 -15.26 -28.13
C ARG A 134 1.48 -16.78 -28.35
N GLU A 135 1.55 -17.57 -27.29
CA GLU A 135 1.49 -19.03 -27.34
C GLU A 135 0.21 -19.51 -28.03
N HIS A 136 -0.93 -18.92 -27.67
CA HIS A 136 -2.24 -19.30 -28.18
C HIS A 136 -2.75 -18.39 -29.29
N ARG A 137 -1.85 -17.64 -29.96
CA ARG A 137 -2.19 -16.68 -31.02
C ARG A 137 -3.15 -17.27 -32.06
N ASP A 138 -2.87 -18.50 -32.49
CA ASP A 138 -3.60 -19.20 -33.54
C ASP A 138 -4.46 -20.36 -33.00
N THR A 139 -4.66 -20.46 -31.67
CA THR A 139 -5.56 -21.45 -31.07
C THR A 139 -7.02 -21.02 -31.27
N VAL A 140 -7.66 -21.53 -32.32
CA VAL A 140 -9.05 -21.19 -32.67
C VAL A 140 -10.02 -21.64 -31.57
N MET A 141 -10.96 -20.76 -31.23
CA MET A 141 -12.09 -21.04 -30.34
C MET A 141 -13.35 -20.34 -30.86
N ILE A 142 -14.52 -20.73 -30.37
CA ILE A 142 -15.77 -20.05 -30.76
C ILE A 142 -15.96 -18.76 -29.94
N GLY A 143 -16.15 -17.64 -30.62
CA GLY A 143 -16.55 -16.38 -30.00
C GLY A 143 -17.98 -16.47 -29.46
N ARG A 144 -18.23 -15.83 -28.31
CA ARG A 144 -19.55 -15.86 -27.67
C ARG A 144 -20.04 -14.46 -27.34
N THR A 145 -21.22 -14.10 -27.83
CA THR A 145 -21.94 -12.87 -27.45
C THR A 145 -23.25 -13.27 -26.78
N HIS A 146 -23.60 -12.65 -25.65
CA HIS A 146 -24.73 -13.10 -24.80
C HIS A 146 -24.67 -14.59 -24.41
N GLY A 147 -23.47 -15.20 -24.42
CA GLY A 147 -23.29 -16.64 -24.19
C GLY A 147 -23.61 -17.55 -25.38
N ILE A 148 -23.97 -17.00 -26.54
CA ILE A 148 -24.33 -17.72 -27.77
C ILE A 148 -23.16 -17.71 -28.75
N HIS A 149 -22.98 -18.81 -29.49
CA HIS A 149 -21.96 -18.89 -30.54
C HIS A 149 -22.17 -17.78 -31.59
N ALA A 150 -21.13 -16.99 -31.81
CA ALA A 150 -21.07 -15.97 -32.84
C ALA A 150 -20.13 -16.46 -33.96
N GLU A 151 -18.96 -15.84 -34.10
CA GLU A 151 -17.95 -16.20 -35.09
C GLU A 151 -16.70 -16.78 -34.43
N PRO A 152 -15.87 -17.56 -35.15
CA PRO A 152 -14.57 -18.00 -34.65
C PRO A 152 -13.66 -16.83 -34.24
N THR A 153 -12.90 -17.04 -33.18
CA THR A 153 -11.81 -16.16 -32.71
C THR A 153 -10.63 -17.04 -32.29
N THR A 154 -9.63 -16.49 -31.61
CA THR A 154 -8.55 -17.28 -31.00
C THR A 154 -8.44 -17.01 -29.50
N PHE A 155 -8.00 -18.01 -28.75
CA PHE A 155 -7.74 -17.85 -27.31
C PHE A 155 -6.66 -16.78 -27.08
N GLY A 156 -5.63 -16.74 -27.92
CA GLY A 156 -4.61 -15.70 -27.87
C GLY A 156 -5.17 -14.29 -28.04
N ALA A 157 -6.14 -14.08 -28.95
CA ALA A 157 -6.81 -12.79 -29.11
C ALA A 157 -7.59 -12.39 -27.84
N LYS A 158 -8.28 -13.34 -27.19
CA LYS A 158 -8.97 -13.10 -25.91
C LYS A 158 -8.01 -12.68 -24.80
N VAL A 159 -6.90 -13.41 -24.64
CA VAL A 159 -5.87 -13.10 -23.63
C VAL A 159 -5.18 -11.77 -23.93
N ALA A 160 -4.94 -11.44 -25.20
CA ALA A 160 -4.37 -10.15 -25.59
C ALA A 160 -5.25 -8.97 -25.16
N LEU A 161 -6.58 -9.10 -25.24
CA LEU A 161 -7.51 -8.08 -24.73
C LEU A 161 -7.39 -7.90 -23.21
N TRP A 162 -7.16 -8.97 -22.45
CA TRP A 162 -6.87 -8.88 -21.02
C TRP A 162 -5.55 -8.17 -20.75
N ALA A 163 -4.49 -8.49 -21.50
CA ALA A 163 -3.20 -7.81 -21.37
C ALA A 163 -3.33 -6.30 -21.58
N LEU A 164 -4.05 -5.87 -22.63
CA LEU A 164 -4.32 -4.45 -22.87
C LEU A 164 -5.10 -3.79 -21.73
N GLN A 165 -5.99 -4.52 -21.06
CA GLN A 165 -6.73 -4.01 -19.91
C GLN A 165 -5.86 -3.89 -18.67
N VAL A 166 -5.06 -4.91 -18.36
CA VAL A 166 -4.08 -4.87 -17.26
C VAL A 166 -3.06 -3.75 -17.45
N GLU A 167 -2.61 -3.50 -18.69
CA GLU A 167 -1.71 -2.37 -18.97
C GLU A 167 -2.33 -1.01 -18.62
N ARG A 168 -3.63 -0.81 -18.95
CA ARG A 168 -4.35 0.41 -18.54
C ARG A 168 -4.49 0.51 -17.03
N ASP A 169 -4.74 -0.59 -16.33
CA ASP A 169 -4.84 -0.60 -14.87
C ASP A 169 -3.49 -0.34 -14.20
N ARG A 170 -2.40 -0.87 -14.74
CA ARG A 170 -1.05 -0.57 -14.26
C ARG A 170 -0.72 0.92 -14.39
N GLU A 171 -1.16 1.57 -15.47
CA GLU A 171 -0.97 3.01 -15.62
C GLU A 171 -1.79 3.81 -14.59
N ARG A 172 -3.01 3.37 -14.27
CA ARG A 172 -3.80 3.94 -13.17
C ARG A 172 -3.11 3.76 -11.82
N LEU A 173 -2.52 2.59 -11.56
CA LEU A 173 -1.73 2.35 -10.35
C LEU A 173 -0.52 3.28 -10.26
N ARG A 174 0.23 3.47 -11.36
CA ARG A 174 1.38 4.40 -11.39
C ARG A 174 0.96 5.84 -11.12
N THR A 175 -0.15 6.27 -11.72
CA THR A 175 -0.71 7.60 -11.48
C THR A 175 -1.11 7.74 -10.01
N ALA A 176 -1.91 6.82 -9.48
CA ALA A 176 -2.33 6.80 -8.09
C ALA A 176 -1.15 6.78 -7.12
N ARG A 177 -0.11 5.98 -7.41
CA ARG A 177 1.14 5.91 -6.64
C ARG A 177 1.80 7.28 -6.54
N ALA A 178 1.90 8.01 -7.65
CA ALA A 178 2.44 9.37 -7.65
C ALA A 178 1.52 10.34 -6.88
N THR A 179 0.20 10.20 -7.05
CA THR A 179 -0.82 11.04 -6.39
C THR A 179 -0.78 10.91 -4.87
N VAL A 180 -0.52 9.72 -4.33
CA VAL A 180 -0.42 9.48 -2.88
C VAL A 180 0.99 9.57 -2.31
N ALA A 181 2.04 9.65 -3.14
CA ALA A 181 3.43 9.83 -2.70
C ALA A 181 3.73 11.27 -2.25
N VAL A 182 2.90 11.77 -1.34
CA VAL A 182 2.96 13.13 -0.78
C VAL A 182 3.07 13.06 0.73
N MET A 183 3.38 14.18 1.35
CA MET A 183 3.43 14.30 2.80
C MET A 183 3.05 15.70 3.25
N LYS A 184 2.83 15.85 4.56
CA LYS A 184 2.61 17.16 5.16
C LYS A 184 3.14 17.21 6.60
N LEU A 185 3.79 18.31 6.96
CA LEU A 185 4.20 18.72 8.31
C LEU A 185 3.92 20.22 8.50
N SER A 186 2.68 20.62 8.23
CA SER A 186 2.26 22.04 8.20
C SER A 186 1.49 22.46 9.46
N GLY A 187 1.43 21.58 10.46
CA GLY A 187 0.85 21.85 11.78
C GLY A 187 -0.67 21.74 11.81
N ALA A 188 -1.24 22.24 12.92
CA ALA A 188 -2.65 22.02 13.28
C ALA A 188 -3.68 22.45 12.21
N VAL A 189 -3.40 23.51 11.45
CA VAL A 189 -4.31 24.06 10.44
C VAL A 189 -3.62 24.36 9.09
N GLY A 190 -2.42 23.82 8.87
CA GLY A 190 -1.74 23.97 7.58
C GLY A 190 -1.04 25.30 7.34
N THR A 191 -0.69 26.02 8.41
CA THR A 191 -0.17 27.39 8.37
C THR A 191 1.30 27.50 8.75
N TYR A 192 1.98 26.40 9.05
CA TYR A 192 3.40 26.38 9.46
C TYR A 192 3.68 27.23 10.71
N SER A 193 2.67 27.47 11.56
CA SER A 193 2.78 28.43 12.66
C SER A 193 3.77 28.00 13.75
N ASN A 194 4.00 26.69 13.90
CA ASN A 194 4.88 26.11 14.91
C ASN A 194 6.00 25.24 14.31
N ILE A 195 6.10 25.17 12.98
CA ILE A 195 7.06 24.34 12.27
C ILE A 195 7.53 25.04 10.99
N PRO A 196 8.84 25.25 10.78
CA PRO A 196 9.36 25.84 9.55
C PRO A 196 9.10 24.93 8.32
N PRO A 197 8.69 25.46 7.16
CA PRO A 197 8.50 24.68 5.93
C PRO A 197 9.75 23.91 5.49
N GLU A 198 10.95 24.37 5.84
CA GLU A 198 12.20 23.69 5.54
C GLU A 198 12.32 22.32 6.23
N VAL A 199 11.66 22.14 7.38
CA VAL A 199 11.58 20.84 8.06
C VAL A 199 10.72 19.87 7.23
N GLU A 200 9.59 20.33 6.71
CA GLU A 200 8.74 19.53 5.82
C GLU A 200 9.50 19.09 4.56
N GLN A 201 10.27 20.00 3.95
CA GLN A 201 11.12 19.68 2.80
C GLN A 201 12.20 18.66 3.14
N PHE A 202 12.89 18.83 4.29
CA PHE A 202 13.92 17.90 4.75
C PHE A 202 13.36 16.48 4.91
N VAL A 203 12.22 16.33 5.57
CA VAL A 203 11.57 15.03 5.77
C VAL A 203 11.10 14.43 4.43
N GLY A 204 10.56 15.25 3.53
CA GLY A 204 10.11 14.81 2.21
C GLY A 204 11.24 14.26 1.35
N ASP A 205 12.38 14.94 1.34
CA ASP A 205 13.57 14.49 0.61
C ASP A 205 14.12 13.18 1.16
N ALA A 206 14.15 13.03 2.49
CA ALA A 206 14.62 11.81 3.16
C ALA A 206 13.70 10.61 2.90
N LEU A 207 12.38 10.83 2.90
CA LEU A 207 11.39 9.77 2.70
C LEU A 207 11.08 9.49 1.23
N GLY A 208 11.46 10.37 0.31
CA GLY A 208 11.01 10.31 -1.09
C GLY A 208 9.51 10.55 -1.23
N LEU A 209 8.98 11.52 -0.48
CA LEU A 209 7.59 11.98 -0.52
C LEU A 209 7.57 13.48 -0.81
N ALA A 210 6.62 13.92 -1.65
CA ALA A 210 6.53 15.33 -2.00
C ALA A 210 5.77 16.13 -0.92
N PRO A 211 6.36 17.18 -0.33
CA PRO A 211 5.62 18.15 0.48
C PRO A 211 4.47 18.77 -0.32
N VAL A 212 3.28 18.89 0.29
CA VAL A 212 2.13 19.56 -0.34
C VAL A 212 1.41 20.49 0.64
N PRO A 213 0.89 21.64 0.15
CA PRO A 213 -0.03 22.44 0.94
C PRO A 213 -1.24 21.60 1.38
N ALA A 214 -1.52 21.63 2.67
CA ALA A 214 -2.57 20.84 3.29
C ALA A 214 -3.29 21.66 4.36
N THR A 215 -4.43 21.14 4.82
CA THR A 215 -5.06 21.64 6.05
C THR A 215 -4.45 20.89 7.24
N GLN A 216 -5.24 20.58 8.29
CA GLN A 216 -4.84 19.57 9.26
C GLN A 216 -4.58 18.20 8.60
N VAL A 217 -5.15 17.92 7.43
CA VAL A 217 -4.99 16.64 6.73
C VAL A 217 -4.64 16.83 5.26
N VAL A 218 -3.98 15.82 4.68
CA VAL A 218 -3.80 15.68 3.24
C VAL A 218 -5.17 15.58 2.57
N ALA A 219 -5.34 16.26 1.44
CA ALA A 219 -6.59 16.25 0.68
C ALA A 219 -6.97 14.81 0.26
N ARG A 220 -8.21 14.42 0.54
CA ARG A 220 -8.66 13.01 0.44
C ARG A 220 -9.06 12.57 -0.97
N ASP A 221 -9.11 13.49 -1.94
CA ASP A 221 -9.21 13.17 -3.37
C ASP A 221 -8.08 12.24 -3.81
N ARG A 222 -6.87 12.43 -3.26
CA ARG A 222 -5.71 11.55 -3.50
C ARG A 222 -5.97 10.09 -3.10
N HIS A 223 -6.64 9.91 -1.96
CA HIS A 223 -6.97 8.59 -1.42
C HIS A 223 -8.10 7.95 -2.22
N ALA A 224 -9.07 8.75 -2.68
CA ALA A 224 -10.13 8.29 -3.57
C ALA A 224 -9.57 7.81 -4.91
N GLU A 225 -8.57 8.50 -5.49
CA GLU A 225 -7.89 8.07 -6.70
C GLU A 225 -7.15 6.73 -6.52
N PHE A 226 -6.47 6.56 -5.38
CA PHE A 226 -5.84 5.29 -5.03
C PHE A 226 -6.84 4.14 -4.90
N LEU A 227 -7.94 4.35 -4.20
CA LEU A 227 -9.02 3.35 -4.08
C LEU A 227 -9.65 3.02 -5.43
N TYR A 228 -9.79 4.00 -6.32
CA TYR A 228 -10.27 3.79 -7.67
C TYR A 228 -9.31 2.91 -8.49
N ALA A 229 -8.01 3.17 -8.42
CA ALA A 229 -7.01 2.33 -9.10
C ALA A 229 -7.07 0.88 -8.60
N CYS A 230 -7.13 0.66 -7.29
CA CYS A 230 -7.32 -0.66 -6.69
C CYS A 230 -8.60 -1.34 -7.18
N SER A 231 -9.71 -0.60 -7.24
CA SER A 231 -11.00 -1.12 -7.69
C SER A 231 -11.00 -1.49 -9.17
N SER A 232 -10.30 -0.71 -10.00
CA SER A 232 -10.13 -0.98 -11.44
C SER A 232 -9.39 -2.30 -11.67
N VAL A 233 -8.28 -2.52 -10.95
CA VAL A 233 -7.53 -3.79 -10.99
C VAL A 233 -8.41 -4.96 -10.53
N ALA A 234 -9.14 -4.80 -9.42
CA ALA A 234 -10.02 -5.84 -8.91
C ALA A 234 -11.12 -6.23 -9.92
N ALA A 235 -11.73 -5.26 -10.59
CA ALA A 235 -12.73 -5.50 -11.63
C ALA A 235 -12.14 -6.25 -12.84
N THR A 236 -10.89 -5.94 -13.21
CA THR A 236 -10.18 -6.67 -14.28
C THR A 236 -9.88 -8.12 -13.87
N CYS A 237 -9.46 -8.35 -12.63
CA CYS A 237 -9.28 -9.70 -12.09
C CYS A 237 -10.60 -10.49 -12.08
N GLU A 238 -11.71 -9.87 -11.66
CA GLU A 238 -13.03 -10.47 -11.70
C GLU A 238 -13.43 -10.85 -13.14
N LEU A 239 -13.24 -9.95 -14.10
CA LEU A 239 -13.56 -10.19 -15.52
C LEU A 239 -12.83 -11.43 -16.05
N MET A 240 -11.53 -11.56 -15.76
CA MET A 240 -10.74 -12.73 -16.16
C MET A 240 -11.22 -14.00 -15.44
N ALA A 241 -11.44 -13.93 -14.13
CA ALA A 241 -11.89 -15.07 -13.33
C ALA A 241 -13.27 -15.59 -13.77
N VAL A 242 -14.21 -14.69 -14.08
CA VAL A 242 -15.54 -15.06 -14.59
C VAL A 242 -15.43 -15.77 -15.94
N GLU A 243 -14.58 -15.29 -16.84
CA GLU A 243 -14.38 -15.95 -18.13
C GLU A 243 -13.72 -17.33 -17.98
N LEU A 244 -12.69 -17.46 -17.13
CA LEU A 244 -12.06 -18.76 -16.84
C LEU A 244 -13.08 -19.76 -16.26
N ARG A 245 -13.94 -19.31 -15.34
CA ARG A 245 -15.05 -20.13 -14.80
C ARG A 245 -16.01 -20.58 -15.90
N HIS A 246 -16.32 -19.72 -16.87
CA HIS A 246 -17.20 -20.06 -17.98
C HIS A 246 -16.58 -21.07 -18.94
N LEU A 247 -15.30 -20.94 -19.24
CA LEU A 247 -14.55 -21.82 -20.13
C LEU A 247 -14.24 -23.19 -19.50
N GLN A 248 -14.16 -23.27 -18.16
CA GLN A 248 -13.96 -24.52 -17.40
C GLN A 248 -15.26 -25.31 -17.15
N ARG A 249 -16.44 -24.78 -17.52
CA ARG A 249 -17.71 -25.51 -17.40
C ARG A 249 -17.64 -26.87 -18.09
N THR A 250 -18.36 -27.85 -17.55
CA THR A 250 -18.31 -29.25 -18.03
C THR A 250 -18.71 -29.39 -19.50
N GLU A 251 -19.62 -28.55 -19.97
CA GLU A 251 -20.14 -28.52 -21.33
C GLU A 251 -19.21 -27.79 -22.31
N VAL A 252 -18.26 -27.01 -21.80
CA VAL A 252 -17.34 -26.17 -22.60
C VAL A 252 -15.94 -26.77 -22.61
N ARG A 253 -15.30 -26.89 -21.43
CA ARG A 253 -13.96 -27.47 -21.21
C ARG A 253 -12.90 -26.97 -22.19
N GLU A 254 -12.93 -25.67 -22.49
CA GLU A 254 -11.92 -25.03 -23.36
C GLU A 254 -10.66 -24.67 -22.57
N VAL A 255 -10.79 -24.39 -21.26
CA VAL A 255 -9.66 -24.16 -20.34
C VAL A 255 -9.90 -24.86 -18.99
N GLN A 256 -8.85 -25.02 -18.20
CA GLN A 256 -8.94 -25.53 -16.84
C GLN A 256 -7.80 -24.98 -15.99
N GLU A 257 -8.09 -24.56 -14.76
CA GLU A 257 -7.07 -24.23 -13.77
C GLU A 257 -6.15 -25.40 -13.47
N GLY A 258 -4.87 -25.10 -13.21
CA GLY A 258 -3.88 -26.09 -12.84
C GLY A 258 -4.31 -26.88 -11.60
N PHE A 259 -4.30 -28.21 -11.70
CA PHE A 259 -4.71 -29.09 -10.60
C PHE A 259 -3.50 -29.88 -10.08
N LYS A 260 -3.03 -29.53 -8.87
CA LYS A 260 -1.78 -30.06 -8.30
C LYS A 260 -1.96 -31.51 -7.81
N PRO A 261 -0.90 -32.35 -7.84
CA PRO A 261 -0.93 -33.65 -7.18
C PRO A 261 -1.38 -33.52 -5.71
N GLY A 262 -2.37 -34.32 -5.31
CA GLY A 262 -2.95 -34.30 -3.96
C GLY A 262 -4.05 -33.25 -3.72
N GLN A 263 -4.29 -32.32 -4.66
CA GLN A 263 -5.42 -31.40 -4.57
C GLN A 263 -6.74 -32.18 -4.64
N LYS A 264 -7.70 -31.87 -3.76
CA LYS A 264 -9.07 -32.42 -3.80
C LYS A 264 -10.03 -31.34 -4.25
N GLY A 265 -10.74 -31.55 -5.35
CA GLY A 265 -11.77 -30.61 -5.82
C GLY A 265 -13.14 -30.83 -5.17
N SER A 266 -13.34 -31.95 -4.48
CA SER A 266 -14.53 -32.19 -3.65
C SER A 266 -14.21 -33.25 -2.60
N SER A 267 -14.84 -33.16 -1.44
CA SER A 267 -14.79 -34.19 -0.39
C SER A 267 -15.54 -35.47 -0.79
N ALA A 268 -16.57 -35.37 -1.63
CA ALA A 268 -17.46 -36.48 -1.99
C ALA A 268 -17.33 -36.95 -3.44
N MET A 269 -16.75 -36.13 -4.33
CA MET A 269 -16.73 -36.39 -5.77
C MET A 269 -15.30 -36.32 -6.32
N PRO A 270 -14.58 -37.46 -6.44
CA PRO A 270 -13.18 -37.50 -6.86
C PRO A 270 -12.89 -36.90 -8.25
N HIS A 271 -13.91 -36.89 -9.12
CA HIS A 271 -13.79 -36.34 -10.48
C HIS A 271 -13.94 -34.81 -10.54
N LYS A 272 -14.39 -34.16 -9.46
CA LYS A 272 -14.71 -32.73 -9.47
C LYS A 272 -13.43 -31.90 -9.49
N ARG A 273 -13.35 -30.95 -10.43
CA ARG A 273 -12.31 -29.92 -10.52
C ARG A 273 -12.97 -28.55 -10.58
N ASN A 274 -12.85 -27.77 -9.52
CA ASN A 274 -13.44 -26.43 -9.47
C ASN A 274 -12.41 -25.41 -9.99
N PRO A 275 -12.87 -24.34 -10.66
CA PRO A 275 -12.14 -23.09 -10.69
C PRO A 275 -12.25 -22.39 -9.32
#